data_AF-A0A7Y0D4X2-F1
#
_entry.id   AF-A0A7Y0D4X2-F1
#
_cell.length_a   1.000
_cell.length_b   1.000
_cell.length_c   1.000
_cell.angle_alpha   90.00
_cell.angle_beta   90.00
_cell.angle_gamma   90.00
#
_symmetry.space_group_name_H-M   'P 1'
#
loop_
_entity.id
_entity.type
_entity.pdbx_description
1 polymer ?
#
loop_
_entity_poly.entity_id
_entity_poly.type
_entity_poly.pdbx_seq_one_letter_code
_entity_poly.pdbx_strand_id
1 'polypeptide(L)'
;MATILVLFGFCWMVVAAIIGVLLAKRHETSVGQLEEIAAQGNLAEYHRVNVGYKWNKTVHAHSFLFSVVAVCVGLAMARMNYSETLSNVLAIALMLSAVVWTLGGLRSNRPLMVIGDLTLLIGIVMAAVGLAKAL
;
A
#
# COMPACT_ATOMS: atom_id res chain seq x y z
N MET A 1 -2.89 18.82 -10.74
CA MET A 1 -2.99 17.62 -9.87
C MET A 1 -1.70 16.82 -9.71
N ALA A 2 -0.82 16.77 -10.72
CA ALA A 2 0.47 16.07 -10.63
C ALA A 2 1.26 16.35 -9.33
N THR A 3 1.50 17.63 -9.01
CA THR A 3 2.20 18.03 -7.77
C THR A 3 1.50 17.55 -6.50
N ILE A 4 0.17 17.58 -6.47
CA ILE A 4 -0.62 17.11 -5.32
C ILE A 4 -0.44 15.60 -5.13
N LEU A 5 -0.48 14.83 -6.21
CA LEU A 5 -0.27 13.38 -6.14
C LEU A 5 1.14 13.04 -5.65
N VAL A 6 2.16 13.78 -6.09
CA VAL A 6 3.55 13.62 -5.63
C VAL A 6 3.68 13.94 -4.14
N LEU A 7 3.14 15.08 -3.69
CA LEU A 7 3.14 15.46 -2.28
C LEU A 7 2.40 14.43 -1.41
N PHE A 8 1.24 13.98 -1.88
CA PHE A 8 0.50 12.90 -1.23
C PHE A 8 1.35 11.64 -1.10
N GLY A 9 2.01 11.21 -2.18
CA GLY A 9 2.89 10.05 -2.17
C GLY A 9 3.99 10.17 -1.13
N PHE A 10 4.69 11.30 -1.06
CA PHE A 10 5.72 11.52 -0.02
C PHE A 10 5.14 11.52 1.39
N CYS A 11 4.00 12.16 1.63
CA CYS A 11 3.34 12.12 2.93
C CYS A 11 2.91 10.69 3.32
N TRP A 12 2.40 9.91 2.37
CA TRP A 12 1.97 8.55 2.62
C TRP A 12 3.15 7.59 2.83
N MET A 13 4.32 7.85 2.21
CA MET A 13 5.56 7.14 2.54
C MET A 13 5.95 7.32 4.01
N VAL A 14 5.78 8.53 4.57
CA VAL A 14 6.02 8.79 6.00
C VAL A 14 5.06 7.97 6.86
N VAL A 15 3.77 7.94 6.51
CA VAL A 15 2.78 7.09 7.20
C VAL A 15 3.17 5.62 7.13
N ALA A 16 3.55 5.12 5.95
CA ALA A 16 4.00 3.74 5.77
C ALA A 16 5.27 3.43 6.58
N ALA A 17 6.22 4.37 6.67
CA ALA A 17 7.42 4.22 7.49
C ALA A 17 7.09 4.14 8.99
N ILE A 18 6.15 4.97 9.48
CA ILE A 18 5.66 4.90 10.86
C ILE A 18 5.05 3.52 11.14
N ILE A 19 4.22 2.99 10.24
CA ILE A 19 3.68 1.62 10.35
C ILE A 19 4.84 0.62 10.44
N GLY A 20 5.86 0.73 9.58
CA GLY A 20 7.03 -0.14 9.58
C GLY A 20 7.79 -0.13 10.92
N VAL A 21 8.04 1.05 11.49
CA VAL A 21 8.71 1.20 12.80
C VAL A 21 7.90 0.56 13.93
N LEU A 22 6.58 0.77 13.94
CA LEU A 22 5.69 0.16 14.94
C LEU A 22 5.71 -1.37 14.86
N LEU A 23 5.85 -1.94 13.66
CA LEU A 23 5.95 -3.39 13.45
C LEU A 23 7.33 -3.95 13.79
N ALA A 24 8.39 -3.19 13.54
CA ALA A 24 9.74 -3.53 13.95
C ALA A 24 9.84 -3.63 15.47
N LYS A 25 9.27 -2.66 16.21
CA LYS A 25 9.24 -2.69 17.68
C LYS A 25 8.54 -3.93 18.25
N ARG A 26 7.53 -4.46 17.53
CA ARG A 26 6.79 -5.67 17.94
C ARG A 26 7.45 -6.97 17.50
N HIS A 27 8.53 -6.92 16.73
CA HIS A 27 9.17 -8.11 16.16
C HIS A 27 9.71 -9.04 17.24
N GLU A 28 10.54 -8.54 18.16
CA GLU A 28 11.16 -9.35 19.22
C GLU A 28 10.11 -10.01 20.11
N THR A 29 9.08 -9.26 20.52
CA THR A 29 7.96 -9.81 21.29
C THR A 29 7.23 -10.91 20.52
N SER A 30 7.01 -10.71 19.21
CA SER A 30 6.35 -11.72 18.38
C SER A 30 7.21 -12.98 18.20
N VAL A 31 8.53 -12.86 18.12
CA VAL A 31 9.45 -14.01 18.05
C VAL A 31 9.42 -14.79 19.36
N GLY A 32 9.54 -14.12 20.50
CA GLY A 32 9.47 -14.77 21.82
C GLY A 32 8.15 -15.52 22.02
N GLN A 33 7.02 -14.92 21.64
CA GLN A 33 5.71 -15.61 21.67
C GLN A 33 5.69 -16.87 20.81
N LEU A 34 6.25 -16.81 19.59
CA LEU A 34 6.30 -17.97 18.69
C LEU A 34 7.19 -19.09 19.25
N GLU A 35 8.30 -18.76 19.90
CA GLU A 35 9.19 -19.71 20.56
C GLU A 35 8.50 -20.41 21.74
N GLU A 36 7.80 -19.65 22.60
CA GLU A 36 7.01 -20.18 23.71
C GLU A 36 5.91 -21.15 23.23
N ILE A 37 5.16 -20.76 22.19
CA ILE A 37 4.10 -21.60 21.62
C ILE A 37 4.69 -22.86 20.97
N ALA A 38 5.83 -22.75 20.30
CA ALA A 38 6.52 -23.89 19.70
C ALA A 38 7.02 -24.88 20.75
N ALA A 39 7.56 -24.40 21.88
CA ALA A 39 7.97 -25.24 23.00
C ALA A 39 6.80 -26.05 23.61
N GLN A 40 5.58 -25.52 23.52
CA GLN A 40 4.35 -26.19 23.97
C GLN A 40 3.77 -27.16 22.92
N GLY A 41 4.35 -27.24 21.72
CA GLY A 41 3.87 -28.10 20.62
C GLY A 41 2.54 -27.67 20.00
N ASN A 42 2.05 -26.45 20.26
CA ASN A 42 0.76 -25.99 19.77
C ASN A 42 0.87 -25.35 18.37
N LEU A 43 0.88 -26.21 17.35
CA LEU A 43 1.04 -25.80 15.94
C LEU A 43 -0.07 -24.86 15.43
N ALA A 44 -1.31 -25.06 15.88
CA ALA A 44 -2.44 -24.25 15.43
C ALA A 44 -2.29 -22.79 15.89
N GLU A 45 -1.91 -22.59 17.14
CA GLU A 45 -1.68 -21.28 17.72
C GLU A 45 -0.44 -20.60 17.11
N TYR A 46 0.63 -21.37 16.89
CA TYR A 46 1.83 -20.89 16.20
C TYR A 46 1.49 -20.30 14.83
N HIS A 47 0.71 -21.06 14.03
CA HIS A 47 0.30 -20.61 12.71
C HIS A 47 -0.56 -19.34 12.79
N ARG A 48 -1.49 -19.27 13.73
CA ARG A 48 -2.36 -18.10 13.94
C ARG A 48 -1.56 -16.83 14.22
N VAL A 49 -0.60 -16.89 15.14
CA VAL A 49 0.26 -15.74 15.51
C VAL A 49 1.17 -15.34 14.35
N ASN A 50 1.81 -16.31 13.69
CA ASN A 50 2.70 -16.05 12.56
C ASN A 50 1.96 -15.38 11.39
N VAL A 51 0.76 -15.87 11.04
CA VAL A 51 -0.08 -15.25 9.99
C VAL A 51 -0.48 -13.83 10.37
N GLY A 52 -0.89 -13.60 11.62
CA GLY A 52 -1.22 -12.25 12.10
C GLY A 52 -0.04 -11.27 11.98
N TYR A 53 1.17 -11.72 12.29
CA TYR A 53 2.37 -10.89 12.14
C TYR A 53 2.72 -10.61 10.66
N LYS A 54 2.68 -11.64 9.81
CA LYS A 54 2.89 -11.50 8.36
C LYS A 54 1.86 -10.58 7.70
N TRP A 55 0.61 -10.63 8.16
CA TRP A 55 -0.45 -9.74 7.70
C TRP A 55 -0.06 -8.28 7.91
N ASN A 56 0.36 -7.91 9.11
CA ASN A 56 0.75 -6.55 9.40
C ASN A 56 1.96 -6.09 8.58
N LYS A 57 2.96 -6.96 8.35
CA LYS A 57 4.09 -6.67 7.44
C LYS A 57 3.61 -6.36 6.01
N THR A 58 2.60 -7.09 5.54
CA THR A 58 1.99 -6.85 4.22
C THR A 58 1.38 -5.44 4.16
N VAL A 59 0.79 -4.98 5.26
CA VAL A 59 0.20 -3.62 5.34
C VAL A 59 1.24 -2.53 5.10
N HIS A 60 2.39 -2.64 5.78
CA HIS A 60 3.51 -1.71 5.59
C HIS A 60 3.99 -1.71 4.13
N ALA A 61 4.27 -2.90 3.56
CA ALA A 61 4.83 -3.04 2.23
C ALA A 61 3.95 -2.42 1.13
N HIS A 62 2.65 -2.71 1.14
CA HIS A 62 1.72 -2.17 0.15
C HIS A 62 1.47 -0.67 0.37
N SER A 63 1.35 -0.21 1.63
CA SER A 63 1.22 1.24 1.89
C SER A 63 2.40 2.01 1.31
N PHE A 64 3.62 1.46 1.43
CA PHE A 64 4.82 2.05 0.84
C PHE A 64 4.79 1.97 -0.70
N LEU A 65 4.49 0.78 -1.27
CA LEU A 65 4.41 0.58 -2.72
C LEU A 65 3.42 1.54 -3.40
N PHE A 66 2.21 1.67 -2.86
CA PHE A 66 1.17 2.53 -3.42
C PHE A 66 1.62 4.01 -3.40
N SER A 67 2.34 4.41 -2.35
CA SER A 67 2.93 5.75 -2.26
C SER A 67 3.98 5.99 -3.35
N VAL A 68 4.87 5.02 -3.57
CA VAL A 68 5.90 5.10 -4.62
C VAL A 68 5.24 5.19 -5.99
N VAL A 69 4.21 4.37 -6.26
CA VAL A 69 3.45 4.42 -7.51
C VAL A 69 2.81 5.80 -7.69
N ALA A 70 2.20 6.37 -6.65
CA ALA A 70 1.63 7.72 -6.71
C ALA A 70 2.69 8.77 -7.08
N VAL A 71 3.88 8.73 -6.49
CA VAL A 71 5.00 9.62 -6.85
C VAL A 71 5.39 9.42 -8.31
N CYS A 72 5.64 8.18 -8.74
CA CYS A 72 6.05 7.88 -10.11
C CYS A 72 5.02 8.35 -11.15
N VAL A 73 3.73 8.06 -10.92
CA VAL A 73 2.65 8.49 -11.80
C VAL A 73 2.52 10.02 -11.79
N GLY A 74 2.63 10.66 -10.63
CA GLY A 74 2.59 12.11 -10.50
C GLY A 74 3.69 12.82 -11.29
N LEU A 75 4.92 12.31 -11.24
CA LEU A 75 6.05 12.83 -12.02
C LEU A 75 5.88 12.61 -13.53
N ALA A 76 5.28 11.48 -13.92
CA ALA A 76 5.06 11.11 -15.32
C ALA A 76 3.81 11.79 -15.93
N MET A 77 2.90 12.32 -15.11
CA MET A 77 1.58 12.77 -15.52
C MET A 77 1.61 13.85 -16.61
N ALA A 78 2.57 14.78 -16.54
CA ALA A 78 2.74 15.84 -17.55
C ALA A 78 3.04 15.29 -18.95
N ARG A 79 3.52 14.04 -19.05
CA ARG A 79 3.83 13.37 -20.31
C ARG A 79 2.70 12.50 -20.84
N MET A 80 1.59 12.29 -20.10
CA MET A 80 0.54 11.33 -20.50
C MET A 80 -0.46 11.89 -21.52
N ASN A 81 -0.33 13.17 -21.90
CA ASN A 81 -1.22 13.90 -22.83
C ASN A 81 -2.72 13.68 -22.57
N TYR A 82 -3.10 13.54 -21.30
CA TYR A 82 -4.47 13.36 -20.86
C TYR A 82 -5.19 14.68 -20.69
N SER A 83 -6.51 14.67 -20.86
CA SER A 83 -7.33 15.79 -20.44
C SER A 83 -7.16 16.04 -18.94
N GLU A 84 -7.41 17.28 -18.52
CA GLU A 84 -7.32 17.65 -17.11
C GLU A 84 -8.25 16.78 -16.25
N THR A 85 -9.48 16.53 -16.71
CA THR A 85 -10.44 15.66 -16.04
C THR A 85 -9.88 14.26 -15.81
N LEU A 86 -9.30 13.64 -16.83
CA LEU A 86 -8.77 12.27 -16.72
C LEU A 86 -7.54 12.22 -15.80
N SER A 87 -6.68 13.24 -15.86
CA SER A 87 -5.54 13.39 -14.96
C SER A 87 -5.98 13.54 -13.50
N ASN A 88 -7.05 14.30 -13.26
CA ASN A 88 -7.60 14.50 -11.92
C ASN A 88 -8.23 13.21 -11.38
N VAL A 89 -9.00 12.50 -12.19
CA VAL A 89 -9.60 11.21 -11.82
C VAL A 89 -8.52 10.19 -11.48
N LEU A 90 -7.49 10.06 -12.32
CA LEU A 90 -6.35 9.16 -12.07
C LEU A 90 -5.64 9.50 -10.75
N ALA A 91 -5.35 10.79 -10.51
CA ALA A 91 -4.71 11.22 -9.28
C ALA A 91 -5.56 10.89 -8.04
N ILE A 92 -6.84 11.23 -8.05
CA ILE A 92 -7.75 10.96 -6.93
C ILE A 92 -7.90 9.46 -6.69
N ALA A 93 -8.05 8.67 -7.75
CA ALA A 93 -8.16 7.22 -7.65
C ALA A 93 -6.93 6.58 -6.99
N LEU A 94 -5.72 7.01 -7.37
CA LEU A 94 -4.48 6.52 -6.76
C LEU A 94 -4.33 6.93 -5.29
N MET A 95 -4.70 8.17 -4.94
CA MET A 95 -4.70 8.62 -3.55
C MET A 95 -5.68 7.80 -2.70
N LEU A 96 -6.92 7.63 -3.17
CA LEU A 96 -7.94 6.85 -2.48
C LEU A 96 -7.56 5.37 -2.38
N SER A 97 -6.97 4.80 -3.43
CA SER A 97 -6.47 3.43 -3.44
C SER A 97 -5.48 3.19 -2.30
N ALA A 98 -4.50 4.08 -2.12
CA ALA A 98 -3.54 3.98 -1.01
C ALA A 98 -4.22 4.04 0.36
N VAL A 99 -5.12 5.02 0.56
CA VAL A 99 -5.85 5.18 1.84
C VAL A 99 -6.74 3.98 2.14
N VAL A 100 -7.57 3.58 1.19
CA VAL A 100 -8.54 2.48 1.34
C VAL A 100 -7.81 1.17 1.59
N TRP A 101 -6.74 0.90 0.84
CA TRP A 101 -5.97 -0.33 1.02
C TRP A 101 -5.31 -0.35 2.40
N THR A 102 -4.63 0.72 2.83
CA THR A 102 -3.98 0.77 4.14
C THR A 102 -5.00 0.60 5.28
N LEU A 103 -6.14 1.29 5.23
CA LEU A 103 -7.20 1.14 6.25
C LEU A 103 -7.82 -0.25 6.24
N GLY A 104 -8.02 -0.84 5.05
CA GLY A 104 -8.47 -2.21 4.88
C GLY A 104 -7.48 -3.20 5.51
N GLY A 105 -6.19 -3.04 5.21
CA GLY A 105 -5.11 -3.85 5.78
C GLY A 105 -5.04 -3.77 7.30
N LEU A 106 -5.07 -2.57 7.87
CA LEU A 106 -5.05 -2.36 9.33
C LEU A 106 -6.26 -3.00 10.05
N ARG A 107 -7.42 -3.07 9.38
CA ARG A 107 -8.64 -3.69 9.91
C ARG A 107 -8.84 -5.15 9.48
N SER A 108 -7.87 -5.72 8.77
CA SER A 108 -8.01 -7.06 8.14
C SER A 108 -9.25 -7.22 7.24
N ASN A 109 -9.72 -6.13 6.63
CA ASN A 109 -10.90 -6.10 5.76
C ASN A 109 -10.48 -6.36 4.31
N ARG A 110 -10.55 -7.64 3.90
CA ARG A 110 -10.16 -8.10 2.56
C ARG A 110 -10.90 -7.40 1.42
N PRO A 111 -12.24 -7.21 1.46
CA PRO A 111 -12.94 -6.45 0.42
C PRO A 111 -12.36 -5.06 0.14
N LEU A 112 -12.02 -4.30 1.17
CA LEU A 112 -11.41 -2.97 1.01
C LEU A 112 -10.03 -3.06 0.35
N MET A 113 -9.23 -4.05 0.74
CA MET A 113 -7.91 -4.26 0.11
C MET A 113 -8.05 -4.60 -1.37
N VAL A 114 -8.97 -5.49 -1.74
CA VAL A 114 -9.23 -5.84 -3.14
C VAL A 114 -9.63 -4.61 -3.95
N ILE A 115 -10.50 -3.74 -3.42
CA ILE A 115 -10.87 -2.48 -4.08
C ILE A 115 -9.63 -1.60 -4.26
N GLY A 116 -8.79 -1.48 -3.24
CA GLY A 116 -7.52 -0.76 -3.31
C GLY A 116 -6.60 -1.29 -4.41
N ASP A 117 -6.35 -2.61 -4.44
CA ASP A 117 -5.48 -3.28 -5.40
C ASP A 117 -5.99 -3.12 -6.85
N LEU A 118 -7.29 -3.31 -7.07
CA LEU A 118 -7.91 -3.14 -8.38
C LEU A 118 -7.81 -1.68 -8.86
N THR A 119 -8.05 -0.73 -7.96
CA THR A 119 -7.93 0.71 -8.27
C THR A 119 -6.49 1.08 -8.62
N LEU A 120 -5.51 0.56 -7.89
CA LEU A 120 -4.09 0.76 -8.19
C LEU A 120 -3.74 0.18 -9.56
N LEU A 121 -4.14 -1.06 -9.81
CA LEU A 121 -3.85 -1.77 -11.07
C LEU A 121 -4.42 -1.01 -12.27
N ILE A 122 -5.68 -0.59 -12.20
CA ILE A 122 -6.31 0.24 -13.23
C ILE A 122 -5.54 1.54 -13.41
N GLY A 123 -5.14 2.20 -12.32
CA GLY A 123 -4.35 3.43 -12.36
C GLY A 123 -2.98 3.26 -13.03
N ILE A 124 -2.27 2.15 -12.75
CA ILE A 124 -1.00 1.82 -13.40
C ILE A 124 -1.21 1.56 -14.90
N VAL A 125 -2.24 0.80 -15.27
CA VAL A 125 -2.56 0.54 -16.68
C VAL A 125 -2.90 1.84 -17.41
N MET A 126 -3.70 2.72 -16.79
CA MET A 126 -3.98 4.05 -17.34
C MET A 126 -2.69 4.86 -17.51
N ALA A 127 -1.85 4.95 -16.48
CA ALA A 127 -0.57 5.66 -16.58
C ALA A 127 0.31 5.13 -17.72
N ALA A 128 0.40 3.80 -17.89
CA ALA A 128 1.15 3.17 -18.96
C ALA A 128 0.57 3.49 -20.36
N VAL A 129 -0.76 3.41 -20.52
CA VAL A 129 -1.44 3.78 -21.77
C VAL A 129 -1.23 5.26 -22.10
N GLY A 130 -1.30 6.15 -21.10
CA GLY A 130 -1.06 7.58 -21.27
C GLY A 130 0.35 7.87 -21.75
N LEU A 131 1.35 7.21 -21.15
CA LEU A 131 2.75 7.33 -21.59
C LEU A 131 2.97 6.74 -22.98
N ALA A 132 2.38 5.58 -23.29
CA ALA A 132 2.52 4.94 -24.60
C ALA A 132 1.94 5.79 -25.74
N LYS A 133 0.85 6.54 -25.49
CA LYS A 133 0.26 7.47 -26.47
C LYS A 133 1.09 8.74 -26.70
N ALA A 134 2.05 9.03 -25.83
CA ALA A 134 2.87 10.22 -25.91
C ALA A 134 4.27 9.97 -26.51
N LEU A 135 4.59 8.70 -26.79
CA LEU A 135 5.74 8.27 -27.58
C LEU A 135 5.38 8.26 -29.07
#